data_AF-A0A534ITC9-F1
#
_entry.id   AF-A0A534ITC9-F1
#
_cell.length_a   1.000
_cell.length_b   1.000
_cell.length_c   1.000
_cell.angle_alpha   90.00
_cell.angle_beta   90.00
_cell.angle_gamma   90.00
#
_symmetry.space_group_name_H-M   'P 1'
#
loop_
_entity.id
_entity.type
_entity.pdbx_description
1 polymer ?
#
loop_
_entity_poly.entity_id
_entity_poly.type
_entity_poly.pdbx_seq_one_letter_code
_entity_poly.pdbx_strand_id
1 'polypeptide(L)'
;MAVCPTCGSQVGYANSGTCVVCRNFGCDSCLRVFGWAQVDSRPGSLPVAQRICSANCFNQWAWGHVQQGYALEVWGQYWSLRGTQLEPAFATLVDGVVAAHRRSLQLSHAEHLVEAERFEEAAKIYEKLKMWKEAGEIRRRSRRVVTTQVHVDVNHLIDQMRQGGLATTYSCPACRSPIAISGTTSPNSLQTCGYCGSAIQTTDLVEFLTRAVGYR
;
A
#
# COMPACT_ATOMS: atom_id res chain seq x y z
N MET A 1 20.44 -0.13 -53.10
CA MET A 1 19.77 0.51 -51.94
C MET A 1 18.97 -0.57 -51.23
N ALA A 2 19.07 -0.66 -49.91
CA ALA A 2 18.28 -1.62 -49.14
C ALA A 2 16.92 -0.99 -48.80
N VAL A 3 15.88 -1.81 -48.65
CA VAL A 3 14.56 -1.35 -48.21
C VAL A 3 14.40 -1.68 -46.73
N CYS A 4 13.96 -0.71 -45.93
CA CYS A 4 13.68 -0.93 -44.52
C CYS A 4 12.50 -1.92 -44.39
N PRO A 5 12.65 -3.07 -43.71
CA PRO A 5 11.57 -4.04 -43.56
C PRO A 5 10.41 -3.53 -42.70
N THR A 6 10.63 -2.46 -41.93
CA THR A 6 9.66 -1.94 -40.95
C THR A 6 8.78 -0.82 -41.53
N CYS A 7 9.30 0.00 -42.44
CA CYS A 7 8.54 1.11 -43.03
C CYS A 7 8.58 1.18 -44.57
N GLY A 8 9.32 0.30 -45.23
CA GLY A 8 9.43 0.27 -46.69
C GLY A 8 10.26 1.39 -47.31
N SER A 9 10.94 2.24 -46.52
CA SER A 9 11.78 3.32 -47.05
C SER A 9 13.08 2.79 -47.67
N GLN A 10 13.53 3.43 -48.75
CA GLN A 10 14.86 3.16 -49.33
C GLN A 10 15.94 3.76 -48.44
N VAL A 11 16.83 2.93 -47.90
CA VAL A 11 17.86 3.32 -46.95
C VAL A 11 19.22 2.71 -47.29
N GLY A 12 20.29 3.43 -46.97
CA GLY A 12 21.65 2.87 -46.98
C GLY A 12 21.85 1.91 -45.80
N TYR A 13 22.67 0.87 -45.98
CA TYR A 13 22.97 -0.11 -44.93
C TYR A 13 23.51 0.53 -43.63
N ALA A 14 24.25 1.64 -43.74
CA ALA A 14 24.79 2.39 -42.60
C ALA A 14 23.72 3.07 -41.71
N ASN A 15 22.51 3.30 -42.25
CA ASN A 15 21.43 4.02 -41.58
C ASN A 15 20.39 3.06 -40.98
N SER A 16 20.85 1.88 -40.60
CA SER A 16 20.01 0.82 -40.07
C SER A 16 20.53 0.31 -38.72
N GLY A 17 19.64 -0.22 -37.90
CA GLY A 17 19.98 -0.73 -36.58
C GLY A 17 18.85 -1.54 -35.98
N THR A 18 19.00 -1.88 -34.70
CA THR A 18 18.01 -2.64 -33.93
C THR A 18 17.61 -1.91 -32.67
N CYS A 19 16.34 -2.02 -32.30
CA CYS A 19 15.87 -1.58 -30.98
C CYS A 19 16.55 -2.40 -29.88
N VAL A 20 17.09 -1.72 -28.86
CA VAL A 20 17.82 -2.39 -27.76
C VAL A 20 16.93 -3.26 -26.86
N VAL A 21 15.60 -3.05 -26.91
CA VAL A 21 14.62 -3.79 -26.11
C VAL A 21 13.98 -4.92 -26.91
N CYS A 22 13.23 -4.58 -27.97
CA CYS A 22 12.46 -5.57 -28.73
C CYS A 22 13.24 -6.20 -29.89
N ARG A 23 14.48 -5.74 -30.16
CA ARG A 23 15.34 -6.20 -31.27
C ARG A 23 14.78 -6.01 -32.68
N ASN A 24 13.65 -5.30 -32.83
CA ASN A 24 13.13 -4.96 -34.15
C ASN A 24 14.15 -4.14 -34.93
N PHE A 25 14.38 -4.55 -36.17
CA PHE A 25 15.22 -3.83 -37.10
C PHE A 25 14.51 -2.57 -37.60
N GLY A 26 15.25 -1.50 -37.88
CA GLY A 26 14.67 -0.29 -38.43
C GLY A 26 15.71 0.68 -38.97
N CYS A 27 15.24 1.62 -39.77
CA CYS A 27 16.03 2.76 -40.22
C CYS A 27 15.97 3.92 -39.21
N ASP A 28 16.72 5.00 -39.46
CA ASP A 28 16.73 6.21 -38.63
C ASP A 28 15.36 6.89 -38.45
N SER A 29 14.39 6.63 -39.35
CA SER A 29 13.00 7.09 -39.16
C SER A 29 12.18 6.19 -38.24
N CYS A 30 12.49 4.89 -38.21
CA CYS A 30 11.81 3.91 -37.34
C CYS A 30 12.42 3.83 -35.95
N LEU A 31 13.72 4.15 -35.83
CA LEU A 31 14.47 4.07 -34.61
C LEU A 31 14.92 5.46 -34.18
N ARG A 32 14.65 5.81 -32.93
CA ARG A 32 15.18 7.02 -32.31
C ARG A 32 16.40 6.66 -31.49
N VAL A 33 17.47 7.42 -31.67
CA VAL A 33 18.59 7.42 -30.73
C VAL A 33 18.11 8.14 -29.48
N PHE A 34 18.25 7.51 -28.32
CA PHE A 34 17.88 8.13 -27.04
C PHE A 34 19.11 8.48 -26.20
N GLY A 35 20.27 7.93 -26.57
CA GLY A 35 21.49 8.13 -25.83
C GLY A 35 22.66 7.32 -26.39
N TRP A 36 23.80 7.46 -25.72
CA TRP A 36 25.06 6.88 -26.10
C TRP A 36 25.66 6.14 -24.91
N ALA A 37 25.91 4.84 -25.07
CA ALA A 37 26.51 4.02 -24.03
C ALA A 37 27.99 3.77 -24.35
N GLN A 38 28.83 3.91 -23.34
CA GLN A 38 30.22 3.54 -23.45
C GLN A 38 30.36 2.05 -23.12
N VAL A 39 30.57 1.24 -24.15
CA VAL A 39 30.62 -0.24 -24.01
C VAL A 39 31.96 -0.70 -23.44
N ASP A 40 33.04 0.03 -23.74
CA ASP A 40 34.40 -0.26 -23.29
C ASP A 40 35.02 0.94 -22.56
N SER A 41 35.77 0.68 -21.49
CA SER A 41 36.53 1.71 -20.76
C SER A 41 37.90 2.02 -21.39
N ARG A 42 38.18 1.46 -22.57
CA ARG A 42 39.49 1.61 -23.23
C ARG A 42 39.62 3.01 -23.84
N PRO A 43 40.78 3.68 -23.70
CA PRO A 43 41.02 4.96 -24.36
C PRO A 43 40.80 4.83 -25.88
N GLY A 44 39.91 5.66 -26.44
CA GLY A 44 39.60 5.67 -27.87
C GLY A 44 38.39 4.83 -28.31
N SER A 45 37.71 4.12 -27.39
CA SER A 45 36.45 3.45 -27.72
C SER A 45 35.35 4.47 -28.04
N LEU A 46 34.76 4.38 -29.23
CA LEU A 46 33.66 5.26 -29.59
C LEU A 46 32.37 4.85 -28.86
N PRO A 47 31.59 5.82 -28.35
CA PRO A 47 30.30 5.52 -27.75
C PRO A 47 29.34 4.90 -28.76
N VAL A 48 28.59 3.88 -28.32
CA VAL A 48 27.62 3.18 -29.16
C VAL A 48 26.24 3.80 -28.97
N ALA A 49 25.66 4.32 -30.06
CA ALA A 49 24.32 4.87 -30.06
C ALA A 49 23.28 3.81 -29.68
N GLN A 50 22.50 4.10 -28.64
CA GLN A 50 21.42 3.27 -28.17
C GLN A 50 20.11 3.71 -28.84
N ARG A 51 19.40 2.74 -29.44
CA ARG A 51 18.24 2.98 -30.29
C ARG A 51 16.99 2.28 -29.79
N ILE A 52 15.84 2.93 -29.94
CA ILE A 52 14.52 2.42 -29.55
C ILE A 52 13.51 2.64 -30.68
N CYS A 53 12.50 1.78 -30.78
CA CYS A 53 11.45 1.93 -31.79
C CYS A 53 10.19 2.67 -31.27
N SER A 54 10.03 2.84 -29.97
CA SER A 54 8.84 3.47 -29.38
C SER A 54 9.09 3.98 -27.95
N ALA A 55 8.23 4.87 -27.47
CA ALA A 55 8.22 5.32 -26.08
C ALA A 55 7.98 4.17 -25.09
N ASN A 56 7.19 3.16 -25.47
CA ASN A 56 6.99 1.97 -24.64
C ASN A 56 8.29 1.16 -24.49
N CYS A 57 9.05 0.99 -25.57
CA CYS A 57 10.37 0.35 -25.49
C CYS A 57 11.33 1.17 -24.62
N PHE A 58 11.30 2.50 -24.73
CA PHE A 58 12.08 3.35 -23.83
C PHE A 58 11.71 3.15 -22.35
N ASN A 59 10.42 3.20 -22.04
CA ASN A 59 9.93 3.05 -20.68
C ASN A 59 10.30 1.67 -20.11
N GLN A 60 10.20 0.60 -20.91
CA GLN A 60 10.65 -0.73 -20.51
C GLN A 60 12.15 -0.79 -20.22
N TRP A 61 12.97 -0.18 -21.08
CA TRP A 61 14.42 -0.09 -20.86
C TRP A 61 14.75 0.67 -19.57
N ALA A 62 14.16 1.86 -19.39
CA ALA A 62 14.37 2.70 -18.22
C ALA A 62 13.90 1.99 -16.94
N TRP A 63 12.72 1.37 -16.99
CA TRP A 63 12.14 0.63 -15.87
C TRP A 63 13.04 -0.53 -15.43
N GLY A 64 13.63 -1.26 -16.37
CA GLY A 64 14.56 -2.36 -16.06
C GLY A 64 15.76 -1.90 -15.23
N HIS A 65 16.32 -0.71 -15.53
CA HIS A 65 17.43 -0.15 -14.76
C HIS A 65 16.97 0.44 -13.42
N VAL A 66 15.83 1.13 -13.40
CA VAL A 66 15.28 1.71 -12.17
C VAL A 66 14.94 0.61 -11.15
N GLN A 67 14.38 -0.52 -11.58
CA GLN A 67 14.10 -1.67 -10.71
C GLN A 67 15.38 -2.28 -10.10
N GLN A 68 16.51 -2.18 -10.79
CA GLN A 68 17.82 -2.61 -10.29
C GLN A 68 18.46 -1.60 -9.32
N GLY A 69 17.80 -0.47 -9.07
CA GLY A 69 18.27 0.58 -8.17
C GLY A 69 19.12 1.65 -8.83
N TYR A 70 19.25 1.66 -10.17
CA TYR A 70 19.94 2.74 -10.87
C TYR A 70 19.06 3.99 -10.93
N ALA A 71 19.66 5.13 -10.61
CA ALA A 71 19.02 6.45 -10.70
C ALA A 71 19.61 7.26 -11.86
N LEU A 72 18.88 8.32 -12.23
CA LEU A 72 19.37 9.30 -13.19
C LEU A 72 20.47 10.14 -12.53
N GLU A 73 21.68 10.09 -13.09
CA GLU A 73 22.83 10.85 -12.62
C GLU A 73 23.05 12.06 -13.52
N VAL A 74 23.27 13.24 -12.92
CA VAL A 74 23.60 14.45 -13.66
C VAL A 74 25.11 14.53 -13.81
N TRP A 75 25.59 14.52 -15.05
CA TRP A 75 27.00 14.68 -15.39
C TRP A 75 27.22 15.94 -16.23
N GLY A 76 27.50 17.04 -15.55
CA GLY A 76 27.62 18.36 -16.18
C GLY A 76 26.29 18.80 -16.79
N GLN A 77 26.23 18.86 -18.12
CA GLN A 77 25.03 19.24 -18.89
C GLN A 77 24.24 18.03 -19.42
N TYR A 78 24.67 16.81 -19.09
CA TYR A 78 24.09 15.57 -19.59
C TYR A 78 23.47 14.78 -18.44
N TRP A 79 22.44 14.01 -18.77
CA TRP A 79 21.89 13.01 -17.86
C TRP A 79 22.45 11.66 -18.24
N SER A 80 22.74 10.81 -17.26
CA SER A 80 23.17 9.45 -17.50
C SER A 80 22.36 8.46 -16.68
N LEU A 81 22.06 7.32 -17.29
CA LEU A 81 21.46 6.18 -16.59
C LEU A 81 22.33 4.96 -16.88
N ARG A 82 22.94 4.40 -15.83
CA ARG A 82 23.84 3.23 -15.92
C ARG A 82 24.92 3.40 -17.01
N GLY A 83 25.59 4.56 -17.02
CA GLY A 83 26.65 4.88 -17.99
C GLY A 83 26.18 5.17 -19.42
N THR A 84 24.86 5.21 -19.68
CA THR A 84 24.30 5.69 -20.95
C THR A 84 24.00 7.16 -20.84
N GLN A 85 24.66 8.01 -21.63
CA GLN A 85 24.37 9.44 -21.72
C GLN A 85 23.09 9.63 -22.51
N LEU A 86 22.07 10.21 -21.87
CA LEU A 86 20.74 10.41 -22.44
C LEU A 86 20.62 11.79 -23.07
N GLU A 87 19.86 11.86 -24.15
CA GLU A 87 19.38 13.14 -24.66
C GLU A 87 18.38 13.78 -23.66
N PRO A 88 18.34 15.12 -23.56
CA PRO A 88 17.50 15.82 -22.59
C PRO A 88 16.01 15.46 -22.68
N ALA A 89 15.50 15.22 -23.88
CA ALA A 89 14.09 14.84 -24.10
C ALA A 89 13.73 13.48 -23.47
N PHE A 90 14.71 12.58 -23.33
CA PHE A 90 14.52 11.26 -22.74
C PHE A 90 14.78 11.25 -21.23
N ALA A 91 15.59 12.16 -20.72
CA ALA A 91 15.82 12.32 -19.28
C ALA A 91 14.50 12.58 -18.52
N THR A 92 13.65 13.46 -19.05
CA THR A 92 12.33 13.77 -18.44
C THR A 92 11.39 12.56 -18.41
N LEU A 93 11.50 11.66 -19.41
CA LEU A 93 10.74 10.40 -19.42
C LEU A 93 11.23 9.46 -18.31
N VAL A 94 12.55 9.40 -18.05
CA VAL A 94 13.10 8.59 -16.94
C VAL A 94 12.59 9.09 -15.59
N ASP A 95 12.48 10.40 -15.37
CA ASP A 95 11.92 10.94 -14.12
C ASP A 95 10.49 10.46 -13.89
N GLY A 96 9.67 10.40 -14.94
CA GLY A 96 8.33 9.81 -14.89
C GLY A 96 8.34 8.34 -14.50
N VAL A 97 9.28 7.56 -15.05
CA VAL A 97 9.48 6.13 -14.73
C VAL A 97 9.92 5.96 -13.27
N VAL A 98 10.84 6.79 -12.78
CA VAL A 98 11.31 6.76 -11.38
C VAL A 98 10.16 7.10 -10.41
N ALA A 99 9.35 8.11 -10.72
CA ALA A 99 8.19 8.47 -9.93
C ALA A 99 7.14 7.35 -9.89
N ALA A 100 6.88 6.71 -11.03
CA ALA A 100 6.00 5.55 -11.13
C ALA A 100 6.54 4.36 -10.31
N HIS A 101 7.86 4.11 -10.35
CA HIS A 101 8.49 3.04 -9.58
C HIS A 101 8.37 3.27 -8.08
N ARG A 102 8.66 4.49 -7.62
CA ARG A 102 8.47 4.87 -6.21
C ARG A 102 7.03 4.67 -5.75
N ARG A 103 6.04 5.00 -6.59
CA ARG A 103 4.62 4.75 -6.30
C ARG A 103 4.33 3.26 -6.19
N SER A 104 4.88 2.43 -7.07
CA SER A 104 4.70 0.97 -7.01
C SER A 104 5.28 0.36 -5.74
N LEU A 105 6.46 0.83 -5.29
CA LEU A 105 7.07 0.41 -4.03
C LEU A 105 6.21 0.80 -2.82
N GLN A 106 5.63 2.01 -2.83
CA GLN A 106 4.73 2.44 -1.77
C GLN A 106 3.47 1.57 -1.69
N LEU A 107 2.92 1.18 -2.84
CA LEU A 107 1.76 0.27 -2.89
C LEU A 107 2.11 -1.12 -2.35
N SER A 108 3.20 -1.73 -2.80
CA SER A 108 3.66 -3.02 -2.28
C SER A 108 3.95 -2.96 -0.78
N HIS A 109 4.55 -1.86 -0.30
CA HIS A 109 4.74 -1.66 1.14
C HIS A 109 3.41 -1.57 1.91
N ALA A 110 2.40 -0.90 1.36
CA ALA A 110 1.07 -0.85 1.95
C ALA A 110 0.41 -2.24 1.99
N GLU A 111 0.57 -3.05 0.95
CA GLU A 111 0.05 -4.43 0.91
C GLU A 111 0.69 -5.30 2.01
N HIS A 112 2.02 -5.25 2.16
CA HIS A 112 2.71 -5.98 3.22
C HIS A 112 2.27 -5.51 4.63
N LEU A 113 1.95 -4.21 4.81
CA LEU A 113 1.41 -3.71 6.07
C LEU A 113 -0.01 -4.21 6.34
N VAL A 114 -0.84 -4.39 5.30
CA VAL A 114 -2.17 -5.01 5.43
C VAL A 114 -2.04 -6.48 5.82
N GLU A 115 -1.10 -7.21 5.23
CA GLU A 115 -0.81 -8.61 5.59
C GLU A 115 -0.29 -8.73 7.03
N ALA A 116 0.50 -7.77 7.49
CA ALA A 116 0.97 -7.67 8.87
C ALA A 116 -0.09 -7.11 9.86
N GLU A 117 -1.35 -6.97 9.45
CA GLU A 117 -2.47 -6.42 10.24
C GLU A 117 -2.28 -4.97 10.76
N ARG A 118 -1.27 -4.24 10.23
CA ARG A 118 -0.98 -2.84 10.57
C ARG A 118 -1.82 -1.89 9.72
N PHE A 119 -3.14 -2.00 9.87
CA PHE A 119 -4.12 -1.33 9.01
C PHE A 119 -4.02 0.21 8.98
N GLU A 120 -3.72 0.86 10.11
CA GLU A 120 -3.65 2.33 10.14
C GLU A 120 -2.44 2.86 9.36
N GLU A 121 -1.31 2.16 9.40
CA GLU A 121 -0.12 2.56 8.65
C GLU A 121 -0.31 2.34 7.14
N ALA A 122 -0.92 1.22 6.75
CA ALA A 122 -1.32 0.99 5.37
C ALA A 122 -2.30 2.08 4.87
N ALA A 123 -3.29 2.47 5.68
CA ALA A 123 -4.24 3.52 5.34
C ALA A 123 -3.56 4.87 5.10
N LYS A 124 -2.57 5.26 5.93
CA LYS A 124 -1.79 6.49 5.73
C LYS A 124 -1.04 6.52 4.39
N ILE A 125 -0.53 5.37 3.93
CA ILE A 125 0.14 5.29 2.63
C ILE A 125 -0.89 5.48 1.50
N TYR A 126 -2.06 4.84 1.57
CA TYR A 126 -3.12 5.04 0.58
C TYR A 126 -3.60 6.50 0.53
N GLU A 127 -3.72 7.17 1.68
CA GLU A 127 -4.05 8.61 1.74
C GLU A 127 -2.98 9.47 1.05
N LYS A 128 -1.69 9.19 1.31
CA LYS A 128 -0.57 9.89 0.65
C LYS A 128 -0.62 9.72 -0.88
N LEU A 129 -1.08 8.56 -1.34
CA LEU A 129 -1.29 8.26 -2.76
C LEU A 129 -2.63 8.77 -3.32
N LYS A 130 -3.41 9.52 -2.53
CA LYS A 130 -4.75 10.04 -2.86
C LYS A 130 -5.80 8.94 -3.13
N MET A 131 -5.59 7.74 -2.58
CA MET A 131 -6.47 6.57 -2.67
C MET A 131 -7.40 6.51 -1.44
N TRP A 132 -8.30 7.49 -1.35
CA TRP A 132 -9.14 7.71 -0.17
C TRP A 132 -10.15 6.58 0.09
N LYS A 133 -10.64 5.94 -0.97
CA LYS A 133 -11.63 4.85 -0.87
C LYS A 133 -11.00 3.64 -0.21
N GLU A 134 -9.82 3.25 -0.68
CA GLU A 134 -9.03 2.13 -0.20
C GLU A 134 -8.59 2.37 1.25
N ALA A 135 -8.10 3.58 1.57
CA ALA A 135 -7.78 3.95 2.95
C ALA A 135 -8.98 3.81 3.90
N GLY A 136 -10.17 4.23 3.46
CA GLY A 136 -11.40 4.10 4.24
C GLY A 136 -11.88 2.65 4.40
N GLU A 137 -11.65 1.79 3.42
CA GLU A 137 -11.96 0.36 3.48
C GLU A 137 -11.04 -0.38 4.45
N ILE A 138 -9.73 -0.12 4.40
CA ILE A 138 -8.75 -0.69 5.33
C ILE A 138 -9.06 -0.31 6.78
N ARG A 139 -9.40 0.96 7.06
CA ARG A 139 -9.81 1.38 8.42
C ARG A 139 -11.11 0.73 8.88
N ARG A 140 -12.07 0.50 7.97
CA ARG A 140 -13.30 -0.25 8.29
C ARG A 140 -13.00 -1.72 8.63
N ARG A 141 -12.06 -2.34 7.92
CA ARG A 141 -11.61 -3.71 8.20
C ARG A 141 -10.99 -3.82 9.59
N SER A 142 -10.11 -2.89 9.95
CA SER A 142 -9.54 -2.79 11.30
C SER A 142 -10.60 -2.75 12.40
N ARG A 143 -11.63 -1.89 12.24
CA ARG A 143 -12.73 -1.80 13.22
C ARG A 143 -13.52 -3.10 13.37
N ARG A 144 -13.79 -3.84 12.28
CA ARG A 144 -14.52 -5.12 12.34
C ARG A 144 -13.74 -6.21 13.07
N VAL A 145 -12.42 -6.24 12.95
CA VAL A 145 -11.55 -7.19 13.67
C VAL A 145 -11.57 -6.91 15.17
N VAL A 146 -11.53 -5.64 15.58
CA VAL A 146 -11.62 -5.27 17.00
C VAL A 146 -12.99 -5.64 17.59
N THR A 147 -14.08 -5.43 16.85
CA THR A 147 -15.43 -5.76 17.34
C THR A 147 -15.67 -7.27 17.49
N THR A 148 -14.97 -8.12 16.74
CA THR A 148 -15.17 -9.59 16.83
C THR A 148 -14.47 -10.24 18.01
N GLN A 149 -13.50 -9.57 18.66
CA GLN A 149 -12.76 -10.13 19.79
C GLN A 149 -13.34 -9.80 21.18
N VAL A 150 -14.41 -9.01 21.28
CA VAL A 150 -15.04 -8.67 22.58
C VAL A 150 -16.53 -8.96 22.55
N HIS A 151 -16.90 -10.25 22.44
CA HIS A 151 -18.20 -10.71 22.94
C HIS A 151 -17.96 -11.38 24.29
N VAL A 152 -17.92 -10.57 25.34
CA VAL A 152 -18.01 -11.11 26.71
C VAL A 152 -19.49 -11.41 26.94
N ASP A 153 -19.83 -12.69 27.00
CA ASP A 153 -21.18 -13.13 27.32
C ASP A 153 -21.50 -12.76 28.78
N VAL A 154 -22.51 -11.90 28.96
CA VAL A 154 -23.01 -11.48 30.28
C VAL A 154 -23.35 -12.70 31.15
N ASN A 155 -23.82 -13.79 30.53
CA ASN A 155 -24.14 -15.02 31.24
C ASN A 155 -22.90 -15.67 31.86
N HIS A 156 -21.78 -15.67 31.12
CA HIS A 156 -20.52 -16.21 31.62
C HIS A 156 -19.97 -15.39 32.80
N LEU A 157 -20.14 -14.06 32.77
CA LEU A 157 -19.75 -13.20 33.89
C LEU A 157 -20.60 -13.45 35.14
N ILE A 158 -21.92 -13.65 34.98
CA ILE A 158 -22.83 -13.95 36.11
C ILE A 158 -22.51 -15.34 36.69
N ASP A 159 -22.24 -16.33 35.85
CA ASP A 159 -21.84 -17.67 36.29
C ASP A 159 -20.49 -17.66 37.04
N GLN A 160 -19.53 -16.84 36.59
CA GLN A 160 -18.26 -16.65 37.31
C GLN A 160 -18.47 -15.94 38.67
N MET A 161 -19.36 -14.95 38.75
CA MET A 161 -19.73 -14.35 40.05
C MET A 161 -20.37 -15.38 40.99
N ARG A 162 -21.18 -16.30 40.44
CA ARG A 162 -21.78 -17.40 41.20
C ARG A 162 -20.73 -18.37 41.73
N GLN A 163 -19.74 -18.74 40.93
CA GLN A 163 -18.64 -19.62 41.34
C GLN A 163 -17.73 -18.94 42.38
N GLY A 164 -17.51 -17.63 42.27
CA GLY A 164 -16.70 -16.85 43.20
C GLY A 164 -17.41 -16.43 44.50
N GLY A 165 -18.72 -16.68 44.63
CA GLY A 165 -19.51 -16.25 45.80
C GLY A 165 -19.59 -14.72 45.96
N LEU A 166 -19.36 -13.96 44.88
CA LEU A 166 -19.30 -12.51 44.90
C LEU A 166 -20.71 -11.93 44.70
N ALA A 167 -21.09 -10.99 45.57
CA ALA A 167 -22.28 -10.15 45.40
C ALA A 167 -21.83 -8.70 45.29
N THR A 168 -22.32 -8.00 44.26
CA THR A 168 -21.97 -6.60 44.00
C THR A 168 -23.24 -5.77 43.87
N THR A 169 -23.14 -4.49 44.20
CA THR A 169 -24.26 -3.55 44.15
C THR A 169 -24.05 -2.58 43.01
N TYR A 170 -24.86 -2.69 41.95
CA TYR A 170 -24.87 -1.78 40.82
C TYR A 170 -25.80 -0.60 41.10
N SER A 171 -25.33 0.64 40.95
CA SER A 171 -26.17 1.82 41.09
C SER A 171 -26.82 2.19 39.76
N CYS A 172 -28.15 2.30 39.74
CA CYS A 172 -28.87 2.70 38.53
C CYS A 172 -28.41 4.10 38.05
N PRO A 173 -28.03 4.29 36.78
CA PRO A 173 -27.57 5.59 36.29
C PRO A 173 -28.66 6.66 36.30
N ALA A 174 -29.94 6.27 36.18
CA ALA A 174 -31.06 7.21 36.15
C ALA A 174 -31.53 7.66 37.53
N CYS A 175 -31.66 6.74 38.50
CA CYS A 175 -32.22 7.04 39.82
C CYS A 175 -31.27 6.79 41.00
N ARG A 176 -30.04 6.32 40.73
CA ARG A 176 -29.01 5.96 41.71
C ARG A 176 -29.43 4.91 42.75
N SER A 177 -30.56 4.23 42.53
CA SER A 177 -30.99 3.14 43.41
C SER A 177 -29.97 1.99 43.37
N PRO A 178 -29.65 1.39 44.52
CA PRO A 178 -28.76 0.23 44.59
C PRO A 178 -29.50 -1.03 44.13
N ILE A 179 -28.94 -1.72 43.15
CA ILE A 179 -29.43 -3.00 42.63
C ILE A 179 -28.42 -4.08 43.01
N ALA A 180 -28.83 -5.03 43.85
CA ALA A 180 -27.98 -6.15 44.23
C ALA A 180 -27.91 -7.17 43.07
N ILE A 181 -26.70 -7.40 42.56
CA ILE A 181 -26.40 -8.41 41.57
C ILE A 181 -25.64 -9.54 42.27
N SER A 182 -26.26 -10.71 42.31
CA SER A 182 -25.66 -11.94 42.83
C SER A 182 -25.71 -13.04 41.75
N GLY A 183 -25.03 -14.16 42.00
CA GLY A 183 -25.06 -15.32 41.11
C GLY A 183 -26.43 -15.99 40.92
N THR A 184 -27.49 -15.51 41.57
CA THR A 184 -28.88 -15.97 41.38
C THR A 184 -29.72 -14.97 40.59
N THR A 185 -29.20 -13.79 40.26
CA THR A 185 -29.94 -12.76 39.52
C THR A 185 -30.03 -13.12 38.04
N SER A 186 -31.25 -13.12 37.49
CA SER A 186 -31.44 -13.44 36.07
C SER A 186 -31.07 -12.24 35.16
N PRO A 187 -30.45 -12.47 33.99
CA PRO A 187 -30.11 -11.40 33.05
C PRO A 187 -31.34 -10.61 32.58
N ASN A 188 -32.49 -11.27 32.44
CA ASN A 188 -33.75 -10.64 32.03
C ASN A 188 -34.26 -9.64 33.08
N SER A 189 -34.05 -9.91 34.38
CA SER A 189 -34.41 -8.98 35.45
C SER A 189 -33.50 -7.75 35.54
N LEU A 190 -32.39 -7.73 34.80
CA LEU A 190 -31.42 -6.62 34.77
C LEU A 190 -31.60 -5.71 33.55
N GLN A 191 -32.54 -5.99 32.65
CA GLN A 191 -32.81 -5.13 31.49
C GLN A 191 -33.51 -3.82 31.88
N THR A 192 -34.23 -3.82 33.00
CA THR A 192 -34.95 -2.66 33.51
C THR A 192 -34.71 -2.48 35.00
N CYS A 193 -34.60 -1.23 35.43
CA CYS A 193 -34.48 -0.90 36.84
C CYS A 193 -35.81 -1.17 37.56
N GLY A 194 -35.81 -2.05 38.56
CA GLY A 194 -37.01 -2.32 39.38
C GLY A 194 -37.53 -1.14 40.21
N TYR A 195 -36.74 -0.06 40.36
CA TYR A 195 -37.14 1.13 41.12
C TYR A 195 -37.71 2.24 40.24
N CYS A 196 -37.10 2.54 39.10
CA CYS A 196 -37.51 3.68 38.25
C CYS A 196 -37.93 3.29 36.83
N GLY A 197 -37.90 1.99 36.49
CA GLY A 197 -38.30 1.48 35.18
C GLY A 197 -37.36 1.85 34.02
N SER A 198 -36.21 2.47 34.29
CA SER A 198 -35.24 2.83 33.24
C SER A 198 -34.64 1.57 32.60
N ALA A 199 -34.48 1.59 31.28
CA ALA A 199 -33.78 0.53 30.57
C ALA A 199 -32.28 0.63 30.87
N ILE A 200 -31.70 -0.48 31.34
CA ILE A 200 -30.27 -0.57 31.65
C ILE A 200 -29.56 -1.09 30.40
N GLN A 201 -28.55 -0.35 29.92
CA GLN A 201 -27.77 -0.76 28.76
C GLN A 201 -26.85 -1.92 29.12
N THR A 202 -26.80 -2.93 28.24
CA THR A 202 -25.95 -4.12 28.43
C THR A 202 -24.47 -3.78 28.47
N THR A 203 -24.03 -2.73 27.76
CA THR A 203 -22.64 -2.24 27.78
C THR A 203 -22.20 -1.79 29.17
N ASP A 204 -23.06 -1.03 29.87
CA ASP A 204 -22.73 -0.45 31.18
C ASP A 204 -22.68 -1.54 32.26
N LEU A 205 -23.54 -2.56 32.13
CA LEU A 205 -23.52 -3.74 32.99
C LEU A 205 -22.25 -4.59 32.77
N VAL A 206 -21.85 -4.83 31.51
CA VAL A 206 -20.62 -5.59 31.20
C VAL A 206 -19.39 -4.87 31.74
N GLU A 207 -19.32 -3.54 31.58
CA GLU A 207 -18.19 -2.75 32.09
C GLU A 207 -18.13 -2.76 33.63
N PHE A 208 -19.27 -2.70 34.30
CA PHE A 208 -19.32 -2.81 35.77
C PHE A 208 -18.95 -4.21 36.26
N LEU A 209 -19.48 -5.26 35.63
CA LEU A 209 -19.21 -6.65 36.02
C LEU A 209 -17.76 -7.05 35.77
N THR A 210 -17.15 -6.61 34.66
CA THR A 210 -15.72 -6.87 34.41
C THR A 210 -14.82 -6.21 35.45
N ARG A 211 -15.15 -4.99 35.91
CA ARG A 211 -14.46 -4.34 37.04
C ARG A 211 -14.67 -5.08 38.36
N ALA A 212 -15.89 -5.56 38.63
CA ALA A 212 -16.23 -6.25 39.89
C ALA A 212 -15.61 -7.65 39.99
N VAL A 213 -15.50 -8.38 38.86
CA VAL A 213 -14.87 -9.71 38.79
C VAL A 213 -13.34 -9.62 38.72
N GLY A 214 -12.79 -8.41 38.52
CA GLY A 214 -11.35 -8.18 38.60
C GLY A 214 -10.56 -8.64 37.38
N TYR A 215 -11.17 -8.62 36.18
CA TYR A 215 -10.41 -8.74 34.94
C TYR A 215 -9.52 -7.49 34.78
N ARG A 216 -8.23 -7.63 35.10
CA ARG A 216 -7.15 -6.75 34.63
C ARG A 216 -6.50 -7.36 33.40
#